data_AF-A0AA39CBX8-F1
#
_entry.id   AF-A0AA39CBX8-F1
#
_cell.length_a   1.000
_cell.length_b   1.000
_cell.length_c   1.000
_cell.angle_alpha   90.00
_cell.angle_beta   90.00
_cell.angle_gamma   90.00
#
_symmetry.space_group_name_H-M   'P 1'
#
loop_
_entity.id
_entity.type
_entity.pdbx_description
1 polymer ?
#
loop_
_entity_poly.entity_id
_entity_poly.type
_entity_poly.pdbx_seq_one_letter_code
_entity_poly.pdbx_strand_id
1 'polypeptide(L)'
;MSCLGSARVRENAPQKISEGGPRDIISTWMRSLPVGWLFFGPLRTVLSPSGIDINIDDFVISDDRDQDSEDLDNPEEDHEQADEDSFLVDTTNLSLYTLYWITKETHIHDEERNGLIWSRHVATFSKVNSNLNKLIRWRREFYPVRGVEADEPPVLDSVILSIVLLSEYLLYACEKIFSKQGELTLEWELDNALRWRLLCAGWCPGEIAILEKKMIHSTSTYLLGTWDRLFLTKDHTKCTVEICLANNIDESIYETKHVSPECKCYHQGEDDGTAATIACILESGSIPVIQVLASGEDTAISVRKSTDAIYVAISHVWSDGLGNPTNNTLPDCQLRKLQDYVNGLYPERSQPVCFWIDTICVPREMNLRKRAIQLMADTYRGSDKVLVVDSWLRQTGFTGHPSLDLLIVKACTWGDRLWTLQESILAKRDQLHFQTDDGPVAERDLYKTEDMR
;
A
#
# COMPACT_ATOMS: atom_id res chain seq x y z
N MET A 1 1.87 -77.99 28.18
CA MET A 1 1.58 -77.43 29.52
C MET A 1 0.55 -76.32 29.31
N SER A 2 -0.72 -76.70 29.18
CA SER A 2 -1.76 -76.61 30.23
C SER A 2 -2.26 -75.18 30.42
N CYS A 3 -3.44 -74.85 29.86
CA CYS A 3 -4.74 -74.75 30.57
C CYS A 3 -5.09 -73.26 30.78
N LEU A 4 -6.28 -72.68 30.56
CA LEU A 4 -7.69 -73.08 30.40
C LEU A 4 -8.41 -72.05 29.49
N GLY A 5 -9.41 -72.40 28.65
CA GLY A 5 -10.86 -72.45 28.98
C GLY A 5 -11.58 -71.25 28.33
N SER A 6 -12.23 -71.38 27.15
CA SER A 6 -13.60 -71.85 26.86
C SER A 6 -14.71 -70.78 26.91
N ALA A 7 -15.57 -70.84 25.88
CA ALA A 7 -16.97 -70.44 25.77
C ALA A 7 -17.36 -69.03 25.24
N ARG A 8 -18.15 -69.08 24.16
CA ARG A 8 -18.94 -68.02 23.49
C ARG A 8 -20.12 -67.55 24.37
N VAL A 9 -20.66 -66.35 24.10
CA VAL A 9 -22.07 -66.07 23.73
C VAL A 9 -22.24 -64.55 23.48
N ARG A 10 -23.06 -64.20 22.47
CA ARG A 10 -23.51 -62.85 22.07
C ARG A 10 -24.58 -62.31 23.04
N GLU A 11 -24.58 -60.99 23.28
CA GLU A 11 -25.79 -60.16 23.42
C GLU A 11 -25.44 -58.65 23.31
N ASN A 12 -26.43 -57.81 22.99
CA ASN A 12 -26.37 -56.56 22.23
C ASN A 12 -25.88 -55.26 22.94
N ALA A 13 -25.28 -54.37 22.12
CA ALA A 13 -25.20 -52.88 22.06
C ALA A 13 -25.20 -52.00 23.34
N PRO A 14 -24.45 -50.86 23.33
CA PRO A 14 -25.02 -49.63 22.76
C PRO A 14 -24.10 -48.90 21.76
N GLN A 15 -24.74 -48.09 20.92
CA GLN A 15 -24.16 -47.26 19.86
C GLN A 15 -22.94 -46.46 20.32
N LYS A 16 -21.84 -46.57 19.56
CA LYS A 16 -20.75 -45.60 19.57
C LYS A 16 -21.27 -44.30 18.94
N ILE A 17 -21.33 -43.24 19.75
CA ILE A 17 -21.33 -41.86 19.28
C ILE A 17 -20.04 -41.69 18.48
N SER A 18 -20.16 -41.44 17.18
CA SER A 18 -19.03 -41.14 16.31
C SER A 18 -18.41 -39.81 16.72
N GLU A 19 -17.10 -39.84 16.95
CA GLU A 19 -16.25 -38.69 17.19
C GLU A 19 -16.30 -37.75 15.97
N GLY A 20 -17.05 -36.63 16.10
CA GLY A 20 -16.88 -35.47 15.24
C GLY A 20 -15.57 -34.79 15.59
N GLY A 21 -14.65 -34.71 14.63
CA GLY A 21 -13.35 -34.05 14.81
C GLY A 21 -13.49 -32.53 14.97
N PRO A 22 -12.46 -31.83 15.46
CA PRO A 22 -12.45 -30.37 15.61
C PRO A 22 -12.61 -29.56 14.31
N ARG A 23 -12.74 -30.23 13.15
CA ARG A 23 -13.09 -29.61 11.86
C ARG A 23 -14.59 -29.34 11.71
N ASP A 24 -15.46 -30.13 12.34
CA ASP A 24 -16.93 -29.97 12.24
C ASP A 24 -17.47 -28.86 13.14
N ILE A 25 -16.74 -28.50 14.20
CA ILE A 25 -17.12 -27.39 15.09
C ILE A 25 -16.86 -26.05 14.40
N ILE A 26 -15.78 -25.91 13.63
CA ILE A 26 -15.41 -24.64 12.99
C ILE A 26 -16.26 -24.36 11.73
N SER A 27 -16.58 -25.39 10.94
CA SER A 27 -17.50 -25.25 9.81
C SER A 27 -18.93 -24.88 10.24
N THR A 28 -19.36 -25.34 11.41
CA THR A 28 -20.67 -25.01 11.99
C THR A 28 -20.67 -23.63 12.67
N TRP A 29 -19.56 -23.22 13.29
CA TRP A 29 -19.40 -21.89 13.90
C TRP A 29 -19.36 -20.75 12.88
N MET A 30 -18.85 -21.00 11.68
CA MET A 30 -18.74 -20.00 10.61
C MET A 30 -20.06 -19.73 9.89
N ARG A 31 -21.09 -20.56 10.09
CA ARG A 31 -22.35 -20.53 9.31
C ARG A 31 -23.58 -19.96 10.04
N SER A 32 -23.48 -19.51 11.29
CA SER A 32 -24.70 -19.08 12.01
C SER A 32 -24.47 -18.17 13.23
N LEU A 33 -24.56 -16.83 13.10
CA LEU A 33 -24.70 -15.81 14.19
C LEU A 33 -23.49 -15.27 15.02
N PRO A 34 -22.37 -15.97 15.34
CA PRO A 34 -21.31 -15.42 16.20
C PRO A 34 -20.51 -14.29 15.57
N VAL A 35 -20.35 -14.27 14.24
CA VAL A 35 -19.59 -13.23 13.54
C VAL A 35 -20.28 -11.86 13.72
N GLY A 36 -21.61 -11.84 13.64
CA GLY A 36 -22.42 -10.67 13.99
C GLY A 36 -22.20 -10.26 15.45
N TRP A 37 -22.32 -11.17 16.41
CA TRP A 37 -22.11 -10.85 17.83
C TRP A 37 -20.71 -10.29 18.16
N LEU A 38 -19.66 -10.81 17.53
CA LEU A 38 -18.29 -10.33 17.69
C LEU A 38 -18.07 -8.95 17.07
N PHE A 39 -18.82 -8.60 16.00
CA PHE A 39 -18.80 -7.28 15.37
C PHE A 39 -19.65 -6.25 16.13
N PHE A 40 -20.83 -6.63 16.61
CA PHE A 40 -21.77 -5.73 17.32
C PHE A 40 -21.37 -5.42 18.75
N GLY A 41 -20.61 -6.32 19.41
CA GLY A 41 -20.08 -6.09 20.76
C GLY A 41 -19.26 -4.80 20.86
N PRO A 42 -18.21 -4.62 20.03
CA PRO A 42 -17.45 -3.37 19.94
C PRO A 42 -18.31 -2.14 19.70
N LEU A 43 -19.20 -2.17 18.71
CA LEU A 43 -20.11 -1.06 18.39
C LEU A 43 -20.97 -0.65 19.58
N ARG A 44 -21.69 -1.60 20.18
CA ARG A 44 -22.52 -1.36 21.37
C ARG A 44 -21.69 -0.84 22.53
N THR A 45 -20.52 -1.44 22.76
CA THR A 45 -19.66 -1.04 23.89
C THR A 45 -19.19 0.40 23.71
N VAL A 46 -18.65 0.75 22.53
CA VAL A 46 -18.10 2.07 22.21
C VAL A 46 -19.16 3.17 22.19
N LEU A 47 -20.36 2.89 21.70
CA LEU A 47 -21.43 3.89 21.60
C LEU A 47 -22.26 4.03 22.90
N SER A 48 -22.15 3.05 23.82
CA SER A 48 -22.87 3.07 25.10
C SER A 48 -22.58 4.25 26.04
N PRO A 49 -21.36 4.83 26.14
CA PRO A 49 -21.12 5.98 27.01
C PRO A 49 -21.91 7.22 26.58
N SER A 50 -22.17 7.32 25.29
CA SER A 50 -23.04 8.33 24.68
C SER A 50 -24.51 7.90 24.68
N GLY A 51 -24.85 6.74 25.23
CA GLY A 51 -26.22 6.20 25.34
C GLY A 51 -26.88 5.93 23.99
N ILE A 52 -26.11 5.63 22.96
CA ILE A 52 -26.63 5.28 21.62
C ILE A 52 -26.80 3.77 21.59
N ASP A 53 -28.01 3.32 21.29
CA ASP A 53 -28.32 1.90 21.16
C ASP A 53 -28.21 1.47 19.69
N ILE A 54 -27.65 0.28 19.47
CA ILE A 54 -27.39 -0.27 18.13
C ILE A 54 -28.45 -1.32 17.81
N ASN A 55 -29.22 -1.04 16.77
CA ASN A 55 -30.07 -2.05 16.15
C ASN A 55 -29.23 -2.95 15.25
N ILE A 56 -29.26 -4.26 15.52
CA ILE A 56 -28.48 -5.25 14.76
C ILE A 56 -28.99 -5.37 13.33
N ASP A 57 -30.31 -5.26 13.14
CA ASP A 57 -30.97 -5.41 11.84
C ASP A 57 -30.52 -4.33 10.85
N ASP A 58 -29.99 -3.20 11.31
CA ASP A 58 -29.46 -2.14 10.46
C ASP A 58 -28.14 -2.55 9.77
N PHE A 59 -27.52 -3.66 10.16
CA PHE A 59 -26.22 -4.11 9.68
C PHE A 59 -26.25 -5.54 9.11
N VAL A 60 -27.42 -6.16 8.99
CA VAL A 60 -27.58 -7.53 8.49
C VAL A 60 -28.48 -7.49 7.25
N ILE A 61 -27.96 -7.99 6.12
CA ILE A 61 -28.68 -8.05 4.84
C ILE A 61 -28.77 -9.49 4.33
N SER A 62 -29.81 -9.82 3.54
CA SER A 62 -29.90 -11.08 2.79
C SER A 62 -28.92 -11.07 1.62
N ASP A 63 -28.25 -12.19 1.39
CA ASP A 63 -27.34 -12.41 0.27
C ASP A 63 -28.13 -13.08 -0.87
N ASP A 64 -28.82 -12.26 -1.67
CA ASP A 64 -29.68 -12.72 -2.77
C ASP A 64 -28.88 -13.01 -4.07
N ARG A 65 -27.60 -13.44 -3.97
CA ARG A 65 -26.70 -13.60 -5.13
C ARG A 65 -27.04 -14.73 -6.11
N ASP A 66 -28.10 -15.49 -5.87
CA ASP A 66 -28.55 -16.59 -6.75
C ASP A 66 -29.81 -16.29 -7.59
N GLN A 67 -30.31 -15.05 -7.61
CA GLN A 67 -31.55 -14.72 -8.38
C GLN A 67 -31.33 -14.11 -9.78
N ASP A 68 -30.08 -13.83 -10.20
CA ASP A 68 -29.79 -13.17 -11.50
C ASP A 68 -29.30 -14.12 -12.62
N SER A 69 -29.45 -15.44 -12.48
CA SER A 69 -29.25 -16.38 -13.60
C SER A 69 -30.58 -16.79 -14.25
N GLU A 70 -31.18 -15.88 -15.02
CA GLU A 70 -32.17 -16.24 -16.04
C GLU A 70 -31.49 -16.98 -17.21
N ASP A 71 -31.06 -18.23 -17.00
CA ASP A 71 -30.80 -19.16 -18.10
C ASP A 71 -32.05 -20.02 -18.31
N LEU A 72 -32.74 -19.70 -19.40
CA LEU A 72 -33.83 -20.47 -19.99
C LEU A 72 -33.35 -21.87 -20.37
N ASP A 73 -34.25 -22.86 -20.19
CA ASP A 73 -34.24 -24.22 -20.73
C ASP A 73 -33.54 -25.34 -19.93
N ASN A 74 -34.21 -25.85 -18.88
CA ASN A 74 -34.47 -27.30 -18.74
C ASN A 74 -35.49 -27.62 -17.62
N PRO A 75 -36.64 -28.27 -17.89
CA PRO A 75 -37.54 -28.74 -16.85
C PRO A 75 -37.38 -30.26 -16.68
N GLU A 76 -36.55 -30.70 -15.75
CA GLU A 76 -36.60 -32.01 -15.05
C GLU A 76 -35.26 -32.25 -14.35
N GLU A 77 -35.14 -31.83 -13.08
CA GLU A 77 -34.35 -32.54 -12.07
C GLU A 77 -34.78 -32.08 -10.66
N ASP A 78 -34.73 -33.03 -9.72
CA ASP A 78 -35.49 -33.07 -8.47
C ASP A 78 -35.28 -31.88 -7.50
N HIS A 79 -36.40 -31.33 -7.02
CA HIS A 79 -36.45 -30.37 -5.91
C HIS A 79 -36.16 -31.05 -4.56
N GLU A 80 -34.90 -31.14 -4.15
CA GLU A 80 -34.51 -31.36 -2.75
C GLU A 80 -33.26 -30.53 -2.40
N GLN A 81 -33.46 -29.24 -2.13
CA GLN A 81 -32.92 -28.42 -1.01
C GLN A 81 -33.15 -26.96 -1.42
N ALA A 82 -34.14 -26.28 -0.82
CA ALA A 82 -34.23 -24.83 -0.94
C ALA A 82 -33.03 -24.23 -0.20
N ASP A 83 -32.26 -23.40 -0.91
CA ASP A 83 -31.04 -22.77 -0.43
C ASP A 83 -31.22 -22.06 0.92
N GLU A 84 -30.27 -22.27 1.82
CA GLU A 84 -30.20 -21.67 3.15
C GLU A 84 -30.01 -20.15 3.02
N ASP A 85 -30.91 -19.35 3.63
CA ASP A 85 -30.79 -17.89 3.75
C ASP A 85 -29.37 -17.50 4.21
N SER A 86 -28.54 -17.01 3.29
CA SER A 86 -27.21 -16.51 3.63
C SER A 86 -27.30 -15.03 3.99
N PHE A 87 -26.72 -14.67 5.14
CA PHE A 87 -26.79 -13.30 5.68
C PHE A 87 -25.40 -12.67 5.70
N LEU A 88 -25.31 -11.41 5.29
CA LEU A 88 -24.07 -10.63 5.26
C LEU A 88 -24.11 -9.48 6.26
N VAL A 89 -22.95 -9.16 6.85
CA VAL A 89 -22.79 -7.97 7.69
C VAL A 89 -22.35 -6.80 6.81
N ASP A 90 -23.16 -5.75 6.76
CA ASP A 90 -22.89 -4.52 6.03
C ASP A 90 -22.67 -3.34 6.97
N THR A 91 -21.74 -2.44 6.64
CA THR A 91 -21.39 -1.26 7.44
C THR A 91 -21.87 0.05 6.85
N THR A 92 -22.67 0.03 5.78
CA THR A 92 -23.20 1.25 5.12
C THR A 92 -23.90 2.20 6.11
N ASN A 93 -24.67 1.64 7.05
CA ASN A 93 -25.40 2.43 8.06
C ASN A 93 -24.52 3.01 9.18
N LEU A 94 -23.23 2.65 9.26
CA LEU A 94 -22.31 3.18 10.28
C LEU A 94 -22.19 4.70 10.22
N SER A 95 -22.25 5.28 9.03
CA SER A 95 -22.25 6.73 8.80
C SER A 95 -23.42 7.44 9.50
N LEU A 96 -24.62 6.84 9.47
CA LEU A 96 -25.81 7.37 10.15
C LEU A 96 -25.63 7.35 11.67
N TYR A 97 -25.07 6.27 12.22
CA TYR A 97 -24.77 6.18 13.65
C TYR A 97 -23.73 7.22 14.09
N THR A 98 -22.72 7.49 13.27
CA THR A 98 -21.75 8.57 13.51
C THR A 98 -22.43 9.95 13.50
N LEU A 99 -23.39 10.20 12.60
CA LEU A 99 -24.18 11.45 12.59
C LEU A 99 -25.07 11.60 13.82
N TYR A 100 -25.72 10.53 14.26
CA TYR A 100 -26.47 10.53 15.52
C TYR A 100 -25.56 10.81 16.72
N TRP A 101 -24.35 10.25 16.70
CA TRP A 101 -23.35 10.49 17.73
C TRP A 101 -22.93 11.96 17.80
N ILE A 102 -22.57 12.56 16.66
CA ILE A 102 -22.27 13.99 16.56
C ILE A 102 -23.42 14.82 17.14
N THR A 103 -24.65 14.56 16.67
CA THR A 103 -25.83 15.32 17.09
C THR A 103 -26.04 15.24 18.60
N LYS A 104 -25.95 14.04 19.17
CA LYS A 104 -26.17 13.83 20.60
C LYS A 104 -25.14 14.54 21.46
N GLU A 105 -23.87 14.52 21.05
CA GLU A 105 -22.78 15.15 21.79
C GLU A 105 -22.73 16.68 21.62
N THR A 106 -23.33 17.25 20.57
CA THR A 106 -23.42 18.71 20.39
C THR A 106 -24.33 19.39 21.40
N HIS A 107 -25.21 18.65 22.06
CA HIS A 107 -26.18 19.18 23.03
C HIS A 107 -25.73 19.03 24.50
N ILE A 108 -24.52 18.51 24.76
CA ILE A 108 -24.00 18.24 26.10
C ILE A 108 -23.02 19.35 26.53
N HIS A 109 -23.05 19.73 27.81
CA HIS A 109 -22.14 20.73 28.37
C HIS A 109 -20.66 20.27 28.30
N ASP A 110 -19.77 21.19 27.92
CA ASP A 110 -18.35 20.90 27.67
C ASP A 110 -17.61 20.25 28.86
N GLU A 111 -17.91 20.61 30.10
CA GLU A 111 -17.28 19.99 31.28
C GLU A 111 -17.65 18.52 31.43
N GLU A 112 -18.94 18.18 31.27
CA GLU A 112 -19.42 16.80 31.32
C GLU A 112 -18.90 16.00 30.13
N ARG A 113 -18.97 16.60 28.93
CA ARG A 113 -18.53 16.04 27.67
C ARG A 113 -17.04 15.69 27.68
N ASN A 114 -16.18 16.66 27.98
CA ASN A 114 -14.73 16.50 27.92
C ASN A 114 -14.14 15.80 29.16
N GLY A 115 -14.84 15.85 30.30
CA GLY A 115 -14.41 15.19 31.53
C GLY A 115 -14.97 13.78 31.67
N LEU A 116 -16.28 13.66 31.83
CA LEU A 116 -16.93 12.40 32.19
C LEU A 116 -17.16 11.49 30.99
N ILE A 117 -17.69 12.02 29.88
CA ILE A 117 -18.04 11.18 28.72
C ILE A 117 -16.78 10.73 27.98
N TRP A 118 -15.82 11.63 27.75
CA TRP A 118 -14.52 11.30 27.17
C TRP A 118 -13.78 10.21 27.96
N SER A 119 -13.68 10.34 29.29
CA SER A 119 -13.00 9.33 30.12
C SER A 119 -13.66 7.96 30.06
N ARG A 120 -14.99 7.89 29.90
CA ARG A 120 -15.71 6.63 29.66
C ARG A 120 -15.37 6.05 28.28
N HIS A 121 -15.29 6.87 27.23
CA HIS A 121 -14.85 6.42 25.91
C HIS A 121 -13.43 5.86 25.95
N VAL A 122 -12.49 6.58 26.60
CA VAL A 122 -11.12 6.10 26.80
C VAL A 122 -11.10 4.74 27.50
N ALA A 123 -11.87 4.57 28.59
CA ALA A 123 -11.95 3.30 29.30
C ALA A 123 -12.53 2.17 28.44
N THR A 124 -13.54 2.47 27.62
CA THR A 124 -14.15 1.52 26.69
C THR A 124 -13.18 1.07 25.61
N PHE A 125 -12.53 2.01 24.90
CA PHE A 125 -11.53 1.67 23.88
C PHE A 125 -10.36 0.90 24.48
N SER A 126 -9.90 1.26 25.69
CA SER A 126 -8.87 0.49 26.40
C SER A 126 -9.29 -0.96 26.66
N LYS A 127 -10.57 -1.18 27.00
CA LYS A 127 -11.14 -2.52 27.22
C LYS A 127 -11.23 -3.31 25.92
N VAL A 128 -11.70 -2.68 24.83
CA VAL A 128 -11.75 -3.30 23.49
C VAL A 128 -10.33 -3.71 23.07
N ASN A 129 -9.36 -2.79 23.18
CA ASN A 129 -7.96 -3.05 22.86
C ASN A 129 -7.41 -4.27 23.62
N SER A 130 -7.58 -4.27 24.95
CA SER A 130 -7.12 -5.37 25.82
C SER A 130 -7.77 -6.71 25.47
N ASN A 131 -9.07 -6.73 25.23
CA ASN A 131 -9.79 -7.96 24.95
C ASN A 131 -9.46 -8.52 23.56
N LEU A 132 -9.33 -7.66 22.56
CA LEU A 132 -8.97 -8.09 21.23
C LEU A 132 -7.53 -8.61 21.19
N ASN A 133 -6.60 -7.97 21.88
CA ASN A 133 -5.23 -8.51 22.00
C ASN A 133 -5.17 -9.86 22.72
N LYS A 134 -6.04 -10.12 23.71
CA LYS A 134 -6.18 -11.47 24.28
C LYS A 134 -6.65 -12.49 23.25
N LEU A 135 -7.63 -12.12 22.42
CA LEU A 135 -8.10 -12.98 21.33
C LEU A 135 -7.01 -13.23 20.29
N ILE A 136 -6.23 -12.20 19.93
CA ILE A 136 -5.11 -12.32 19.00
C ILE A 136 -4.03 -13.25 19.55
N ARG A 137 -3.64 -13.09 20.82
CA ARG A 137 -2.67 -13.98 21.50
C ARG A 137 -3.18 -15.42 21.54
N TRP A 138 -4.45 -15.62 21.90
CA TRP A 138 -5.08 -16.94 21.91
C TRP A 138 -5.05 -17.56 20.51
N ARG A 139 -5.50 -16.82 19.49
CA ARG A 139 -5.47 -17.27 18.10
C ARG A 139 -4.06 -17.71 17.70
N ARG A 140 -3.05 -16.91 18.03
CA ARG A 140 -1.63 -17.19 17.70
C ARG A 140 -1.13 -18.48 18.34
N GLU A 141 -1.52 -18.76 19.58
CA GLU A 141 -1.11 -19.95 20.32
C GLU A 141 -1.72 -21.24 19.74
N PHE A 142 -3.01 -21.21 19.39
CA PHE A 142 -3.74 -22.40 18.95
C PHE A 142 -3.71 -22.63 17.44
N TYR A 143 -3.52 -21.57 16.64
CA TYR A 143 -3.51 -21.62 15.17
C TYR A 143 -2.32 -20.85 14.58
N PRO A 144 -1.07 -21.33 14.79
CA PRO A 144 0.10 -20.70 14.21
C PRO A 144 0.08 -20.83 12.67
N VAL A 145 0.19 -19.70 11.97
CA VAL A 145 0.26 -19.65 10.50
C VAL A 145 1.56 -20.27 10.03
N ARG A 146 1.48 -21.26 9.13
CA ARG A 146 2.63 -21.88 8.48
C ARG A 146 2.72 -21.40 7.03
N GLY A 147 3.31 -20.22 6.83
CA GLY A 147 3.58 -19.68 5.49
C GLY A 147 2.35 -19.17 4.71
N VAL A 148 2.60 -18.76 3.47
CA VAL A 148 1.59 -18.22 2.52
C VAL A 148 0.88 -19.34 1.74
N GLU A 149 1.06 -20.61 2.13
CA GLU A 149 0.53 -21.76 1.39
C GLU A 149 -1.00 -21.93 1.52
N ALA A 150 -1.66 -21.11 2.35
CA ALA A 150 -3.12 -21.07 2.45
C ALA A 150 -3.70 -20.05 1.47
N ASP A 151 -4.66 -20.50 0.65
CA ASP A 151 -5.37 -19.69 -0.35
C ASP A 151 -6.17 -18.52 0.27
N GLU A 152 -6.53 -18.63 1.56
CA GLU A 152 -7.27 -17.61 2.31
C GLU A 152 -6.75 -17.44 3.74
N PRO A 153 -6.87 -16.23 4.33
CA PRO A 153 -6.57 -16.05 5.74
C PRO A 153 -7.62 -16.82 6.55
N PRO A 154 -7.24 -17.47 7.66
CA PRO A 154 -8.20 -18.15 8.52
C PRO A 154 -9.35 -17.22 8.87
N VAL A 155 -10.61 -17.69 8.84
CA VAL A 155 -11.76 -16.80 9.02
C VAL A 155 -11.74 -16.03 10.34
N LEU A 156 -11.16 -16.60 11.39
CA LEU A 156 -10.93 -15.89 12.64
C LEU A 156 -10.05 -14.65 12.46
N ASP A 157 -9.06 -14.68 11.56
CA ASP A 157 -8.23 -13.52 11.23
C ASP A 157 -9.03 -12.44 10.54
N SER A 158 -9.87 -12.82 9.58
CA SER A 158 -10.77 -11.89 8.89
C SER A 158 -11.71 -11.22 9.89
N VAL A 159 -12.28 -11.98 10.84
CA VAL A 159 -13.13 -11.43 11.91
C VAL A 159 -12.34 -10.48 12.82
N ILE A 160 -11.14 -10.87 13.26
CA ILE A 160 -10.25 -10.01 14.07
C ILE A 160 -9.96 -8.71 13.32
N LEU A 161 -9.61 -8.79 12.03
CA LEU A 161 -9.30 -7.63 11.19
C LEU A 161 -10.52 -6.71 11.07
N SER A 162 -11.70 -7.25 10.80
CA SER A 162 -12.93 -6.45 10.74
C SER A 162 -13.18 -5.68 12.05
N ILE A 163 -12.93 -6.30 13.21
CA ILE A 163 -13.08 -5.64 14.51
C ILE A 163 -11.99 -4.57 14.73
N VAL A 164 -10.74 -4.85 14.32
CA VAL A 164 -9.63 -3.88 14.37
C VAL A 164 -9.98 -2.62 13.57
N LEU A 165 -10.36 -2.80 12.30
CA LEU A 165 -10.68 -1.69 11.39
C LEU A 165 -11.87 -0.88 11.91
N LEU A 166 -12.92 -1.55 12.38
CA LEU A 166 -14.07 -0.90 13.00
C LEU A 166 -13.66 -0.09 14.24
N SER A 167 -12.80 -0.64 15.09
CA SER A 167 -12.34 0.02 16.31
C SER A 167 -11.50 1.25 16.01
N GLU A 168 -10.62 1.19 15.00
CA GLU A 168 -9.83 2.33 14.54
C GLU A 168 -10.72 3.43 13.94
N TYR A 169 -11.72 3.06 13.12
CA TYR A 169 -12.71 4.00 12.59
C TYR A 169 -13.49 4.69 13.72
N LEU A 170 -14.02 3.92 14.67
CA LEU A 170 -14.80 4.45 15.78
C LEU A 170 -13.96 5.36 16.68
N LEU A 171 -12.68 5.03 16.90
CA LEU A 171 -11.77 5.90 17.63
C LEU A 171 -11.56 7.22 16.89
N TYR A 172 -11.29 7.16 15.58
CA TYR A 172 -11.14 8.36 14.76
C TYR A 172 -12.39 9.26 14.82
N ALA A 173 -13.58 8.66 14.69
CA ALA A 173 -14.84 9.38 14.82
C ALA A 173 -15.00 10.02 16.22
N CYS A 174 -14.70 9.27 17.28
CA CYS A 174 -14.74 9.75 18.65
C CYS A 174 -13.79 10.94 18.86
N GLU A 175 -12.52 10.82 18.48
CA GLU A 175 -11.54 11.90 18.63
C GLU A 175 -11.93 13.16 17.84
N LYS A 176 -12.55 13.00 16.67
CA LYS A 176 -13.11 14.11 15.89
C LYS A 176 -14.27 14.79 16.60
N ILE A 177 -15.21 14.01 17.13
CA ILE A 177 -16.34 14.53 17.89
C ILE A 177 -15.80 15.33 19.10
N PHE A 178 -14.99 14.70 19.95
CA PHE A 178 -14.53 15.32 21.19
C PHE A 178 -13.40 16.35 21.02
N SER A 179 -12.82 16.50 19.82
CA SER A 179 -11.63 17.34 19.56
C SER A 179 -10.41 16.93 20.40
N LYS A 180 -10.13 15.62 20.40
CA LYS A 180 -9.15 14.93 21.27
C LYS A 180 -8.12 14.12 20.47
N GLN A 181 -7.75 14.61 19.29
CA GLN A 181 -6.91 13.86 18.36
C GLN A 181 -5.57 13.47 18.96
N GLY A 182 -5.26 12.18 18.92
CA GLY A 182 -3.99 11.63 19.41
C GLY A 182 -3.88 11.51 20.93
N GLU A 183 -4.94 11.75 21.70
CA GLU A 183 -4.94 11.48 23.14
C GLU A 183 -5.04 9.98 23.46
N LEU A 184 -5.53 9.16 22.52
CA LEU A 184 -5.61 7.71 22.67
C LEU A 184 -5.06 6.99 21.44
N THR A 185 -4.41 5.86 21.64
CA THR A 185 -3.92 5.01 20.54
C THR A 185 -4.31 3.57 20.82
N LEU A 186 -4.80 2.88 19.78
CA LEU A 186 -5.02 1.45 19.80
C LEU A 186 -3.77 0.76 19.25
N GLU A 187 -3.25 -0.19 20.02
CA GLU A 187 -2.08 -0.97 19.65
C GLU A 187 -2.48 -2.43 19.53
N TRP A 188 -2.38 -2.97 18.32
CA TRP A 188 -2.82 -4.32 18.03
C TRP A 188 -1.63 -5.27 17.93
N GLU A 189 -1.70 -6.39 18.64
CA GLU A 189 -0.69 -7.45 18.58
C GLU A 189 -0.90 -8.37 17.36
N LEU A 190 -1.29 -7.81 16.22
CA LEU A 190 -1.49 -8.58 14.99
C LEU A 190 -0.20 -9.28 14.60
N ASP A 191 -0.31 -10.53 14.17
CA ASP A 191 0.83 -11.36 13.83
C ASP A 191 0.98 -11.53 12.32
N ASN A 192 -0.10 -11.93 11.62
CA ASN A 192 0.06 -12.53 10.31
C ASN A 192 -0.98 -12.12 9.26
N ALA A 193 -2.19 -11.72 9.64
CA ALA A 193 -3.25 -11.52 8.66
C ALA A 193 -3.01 -10.34 7.70
N LEU A 194 -2.59 -9.18 8.22
CA LEU A 194 -2.19 -8.04 7.39
C LEU A 194 -0.95 -8.35 6.56
N ARG A 195 0.00 -9.07 7.16
CA ARG A 195 1.22 -9.51 6.49
C ARG A 195 0.90 -10.45 5.32
N TRP A 196 0.00 -11.42 5.52
CA TRP A 196 -0.48 -12.33 4.48
C TRP A 196 -1.13 -11.54 3.34
N ARG A 197 -2.03 -10.59 3.65
CA ARG A 197 -2.66 -9.74 2.62
C ARG A 197 -1.63 -8.99 1.79
N LEU A 198 -0.64 -8.39 2.43
CA LEU A 198 0.45 -7.71 1.73
C LEU A 198 1.27 -8.68 0.86
N LEU A 199 1.61 -9.86 1.35
CA LEU A 199 2.32 -10.87 0.57
C LEU A 199 1.52 -11.29 -0.67
N CYS A 200 0.21 -11.53 -0.52
CA CYS A 200 -0.70 -11.84 -1.64
C CYS A 200 -0.82 -10.69 -2.64
N ALA A 201 -0.78 -9.45 -2.17
CA ALA A 201 -0.76 -8.25 -3.00
C ALA A 201 0.63 -7.97 -3.63
N GLY A 202 1.60 -8.87 -3.51
CA GLY A 202 2.92 -8.74 -4.16
C GLY A 202 3.98 -7.98 -3.36
N TRP A 203 3.74 -7.64 -2.09
CA TRP A 203 4.78 -7.10 -1.21
C TRP A 203 5.73 -8.20 -0.75
N CYS A 204 7.01 -7.86 -0.55
CA CYS A 204 7.98 -8.82 -0.01
C CYS A 204 8.18 -8.68 1.52
N PRO A 205 8.74 -9.70 2.21
CA PRO A 205 9.02 -9.65 3.64
C PRO A 205 9.78 -8.41 4.13
N GLY A 206 10.72 -7.91 3.32
CA GLY A 206 11.54 -6.74 3.63
C GLY A 206 10.81 -5.42 3.45
N GLU A 207 9.98 -5.30 2.40
CA GLU A 207 9.13 -4.11 2.23
C GLU A 207 8.10 -4.02 3.35
N ILE A 208 7.49 -5.14 3.75
CA ILE A 208 6.55 -5.18 4.87
C ILE A 208 7.22 -4.70 6.16
N ALA A 209 8.45 -5.17 6.44
CA ALA A 209 9.21 -4.72 7.61
C ALA A 209 9.54 -3.21 7.57
N ILE A 210 9.69 -2.63 6.38
CA ILE A 210 9.84 -1.17 6.21
C ILE A 210 8.51 -0.45 6.49
N LEU A 211 7.38 -0.95 5.98
CA LEU A 211 6.06 -0.38 6.26
C LEU A 211 5.75 -0.38 7.77
N GLU A 212 6.07 -1.46 8.46
CA GLU A 212 5.92 -1.57 9.92
C GLU A 212 6.75 -0.49 10.64
N LYS A 213 7.99 -0.24 10.19
CA LYS A 213 8.85 0.84 10.74
C LYS A 213 8.36 2.25 10.38
N LYS A 214 7.64 2.42 9.28
CA LYS A 214 7.04 3.69 8.85
C LYS A 214 5.81 4.07 9.69
N MET A 215 5.47 3.30 10.74
CA MET A 215 4.32 3.54 11.62
C MET A 215 3.02 3.65 10.81
N ILE A 216 2.81 2.72 9.88
CA ILE A 216 1.58 2.64 9.09
C ILE A 216 0.55 1.88 9.94
N HIS A 217 -0.57 2.53 10.25
CA HIS A 217 -1.65 1.95 11.06
C HIS A 217 -2.23 0.68 10.43
N SER A 218 -2.93 -0.13 11.21
CA SER A 218 -3.51 -1.39 10.71
C SER A 218 -4.50 -1.16 9.57
N THR A 219 -5.33 -0.11 9.63
CA THR A 219 -6.19 0.31 8.52
C THR A 219 -5.40 0.67 7.26
N SER A 220 -4.33 1.45 7.39
CA SER A 220 -3.50 1.82 6.25
C SER A 220 -2.80 0.59 5.64
N THR A 221 -2.31 -0.33 6.47
CA THR A 221 -1.71 -1.59 6.03
C THR A 221 -2.75 -2.48 5.33
N TYR A 222 -3.98 -2.50 5.83
CA TYR A 222 -5.08 -3.23 5.18
C TYR A 222 -5.36 -2.68 3.78
N LEU A 223 -5.47 -1.36 3.64
CA LEU A 223 -5.65 -0.67 2.36
C LEU A 223 -4.47 -0.96 1.41
N LEU A 224 -3.22 -0.92 1.91
CA LEU A 224 -2.06 -1.29 1.09
C LEU A 224 -2.13 -2.73 0.55
N GLY A 225 -2.75 -3.63 1.30
CA GLY A 225 -3.01 -5.00 0.85
C GLY A 225 -4.17 -5.17 -0.13
N THR A 226 -4.93 -4.11 -0.46
CA THR A 226 -5.97 -4.15 -1.51
C THR A 226 -5.46 -3.74 -2.88
N TRP A 227 -4.30 -3.07 -2.96
CA TRP A 227 -3.66 -2.77 -4.24
C TRP A 227 -2.74 -3.91 -4.67
N ASP A 228 -3.11 -4.61 -5.73
CA ASP A 228 -2.27 -5.62 -6.35
C ASP A 228 -1.00 -4.97 -6.94
N ARG A 229 0.18 -5.44 -6.51
CA ARG A 229 1.50 -5.03 -6.99
C ARG A 229 2.21 -6.11 -7.81
N LEU A 230 1.57 -7.25 -8.08
CA LEU A 230 2.15 -8.33 -8.89
C LEU A 230 2.53 -7.86 -10.30
N PHE A 231 1.85 -6.83 -10.80
CA PHE A 231 2.18 -6.15 -12.05
C PHE A 231 3.61 -5.59 -12.11
N LEU A 232 4.25 -5.32 -10.96
CA LEU A 232 5.62 -4.80 -10.93
C LEU A 232 6.64 -5.81 -11.44
N THR A 233 6.28 -7.11 -11.50
CA THR A 233 7.11 -8.21 -12.03
C THR A 233 8.51 -8.28 -11.39
N LYS A 234 8.64 -7.86 -10.12
CA LYS A 234 9.89 -7.94 -9.37
C LYS A 234 10.03 -9.32 -8.72
N ASP A 235 11.20 -9.94 -8.87
CA ASP A 235 11.51 -11.21 -8.21
C ASP A 235 11.86 -10.98 -6.73
N HIS A 236 10.91 -11.30 -5.86
CA HIS A 236 11.03 -11.17 -4.42
C HIS A 236 11.40 -12.48 -3.70
N THR A 237 11.66 -13.58 -4.42
CA THR A 237 11.87 -14.91 -3.85
C THR A 237 13.03 -15.00 -2.86
N LYS A 238 14.02 -14.12 -2.98
CA LYS A 238 15.22 -14.07 -2.13
C LYS A 238 15.16 -13.02 -1.02
N CYS A 239 14.07 -12.24 -0.93
CA CYS A 239 13.96 -11.17 0.07
C CYS A 239 13.76 -11.75 1.47
N THR A 240 14.31 -11.07 2.48
CA THR A 240 14.17 -11.44 3.90
C THR A 240 13.52 -10.30 4.67
N VAL A 241 13.21 -10.50 5.95
CA VAL A 241 12.62 -9.45 6.80
C VAL A 241 13.60 -8.29 7.04
N GLU A 242 14.89 -8.53 6.90
CA GLU A 242 15.93 -7.52 7.05
C GLU A 242 16.13 -6.69 5.78
N ILE A 243 15.84 -7.24 4.60
CA ILE A 243 16.18 -6.59 3.33
C ILE A 243 15.30 -7.02 2.15
N CYS A 244 14.86 -6.03 1.37
CA CYS A 244 14.31 -6.25 0.04
C CYS A 244 15.46 -6.26 -0.99
N LEU A 245 15.89 -7.46 -1.41
CA LEU A 245 16.95 -7.60 -2.41
C LEU A 245 16.51 -7.13 -3.81
N ALA A 246 15.22 -7.24 -4.16
CA ALA A 246 14.74 -6.77 -5.46
C ALA A 246 14.88 -5.24 -5.64
N ASN A 247 14.73 -4.49 -4.55
CA ASN A 247 14.92 -3.03 -4.55
C ASN A 247 16.36 -2.61 -4.24
N ASN A 248 17.22 -3.53 -3.79
CA ASN A 248 18.63 -3.28 -3.57
C ASN A 248 19.47 -3.92 -4.67
N ILE A 249 19.82 -3.11 -5.66
CA ILE A 249 20.39 -3.59 -6.92
C ILE A 249 21.77 -4.21 -6.71
N ASP A 250 21.90 -5.45 -7.15
CA ASP A 250 23.20 -6.07 -7.40
C ASP A 250 23.69 -5.63 -8.77
N GLU A 251 24.68 -4.72 -8.78
CA GLU A 251 25.28 -4.16 -10.01
C GLU A 251 25.81 -5.24 -10.97
N SER A 252 26.10 -6.46 -10.49
CA SER A 252 26.66 -7.55 -11.31
C SER A 252 25.62 -8.27 -12.20
N ILE A 253 24.34 -8.25 -11.82
CA ILE A 253 23.26 -8.95 -12.51
C ILE A 253 22.15 -8.01 -13.00
N TYR A 254 22.29 -6.71 -12.73
CA TYR A 254 21.28 -5.73 -13.10
C TYR A 254 21.33 -5.39 -14.59
N GLU A 255 20.15 -5.39 -15.22
CA GLU A 255 19.96 -4.98 -16.60
C GLU A 255 19.04 -3.76 -16.68
N THR A 256 19.49 -2.73 -17.41
CA THR A 256 18.68 -1.56 -17.74
C THR A 256 17.50 -1.99 -18.61
N LYS A 257 16.28 -1.54 -18.27
CA LYS A 257 15.07 -1.93 -18.98
C LYS A 257 14.75 -0.98 -20.12
N HIS A 258 14.24 -1.55 -21.21
CA HIS A 258 13.53 -0.79 -22.24
C HIS A 258 12.12 -0.40 -21.78
N VAL A 259 11.46 0.48 -22.54
CA VAL A 259 10.06 0.87 -22.27
C VAL A 259 9.10 -0.30 -22.43
N SER A 260 9.33 -1.15 -23.44
CA SER A 260 8.63 -2.43 -23.59
C SER A 260 9.64 -3.58 -23.70
N PRO A 261 9.29 -4.79 -23.24
CA PRO A 261 10.16 -5.97 -23.29
C PRO A 261 10.61 -6.36 -24.70
N GLU A 262 9.84 -6.01 -25.73
CA GLU A 262 10.10 -6.36 -27.13
C GLU A 262 11.08 -5.39 -27.82
N CYS A 263 11.31 -4.21 -27.22
CA CYS A 263 12.18 -3.19 -27.77
C CYS A 263 13.66 -3.57 -27.60
N LYS A 264 14.46 -3.35 -28.66
CA LYS A 264 15.91 -3.64 -28.71
C LYS A 264 16.71 -2.45 -29.25
N CYS A 265 16.25 -1.23 -29.00
CA CYS A 265 16.93 -0.02 -29.47
C CYS A 265 18.34 0.10 -28.88
N TYR A 266 19.21 0.90 -29.49
CA TYR A 266 20.55 1.11 -28.95
C TYR A 266 20.51 1.96 -27.65
N HIS A 267 21.56 1.83 -26.85
CA HIS A 267 21.79 2.66 -25.67
C HIS A 267 22.54 3.93 -26.04
N GLN A 268 21.95 5.10 -25.83
CA GLN A 268 22.59 6.38 -26.14
C GLN A 268 23.25 6.99 -24.89
N GLY A 269 24.42 7.59 -25.07
CA GLY A 269 25.18 8.34 -24.08
C GLY A 269 25.42 9.78 -24.51
N GLU A 270 26.30 10.49 -23.80
CA GLU A 270 26.77 11.79 -24.31
C GLU A 270 27.43 11.61 -25.69
N ASP A 271 27.17 12.54 -26.60
CA ASP A 271 27.80 12.55 -27.92
C ASP A 271 29.20 13.17 -27.82
N ASP A 272 30.22 12.38 -28.20
CA ASP A 272 31.64 12.76 -28.26
C ASP A 272 31.87 14.00 -29.16
N GLY A 273 30.92 14.32 -30.06
CA GLY A 273 30.98 15.46 -30.97
C GLY A 273 30.52 16.81 -30.39
N THR A 274 30.06 16.87 -29.14
CA THR A 274 29.52 18.11 -28.54
C THR A 274 30.63 19.06 -28.04
N ALA A 275 30.39 20.38 -28.14
CA ALA A 275 31.35 21.40 -27.71
C ALA A 275 31.58 21.46 -26.19
N ALA A 276 30.69 20.84 -25.40
CA ALA A 276 30.80 20.73 -23.95
C ALA A 276 30.40 19.32 -23.52
N THR A 277 31.32 18.60 -22.89
CA THR A 277 31.06 17.26 -22.32
C THR A 277 30.64 17.35 -20.86
N ILE A 278 30.00 16.29 -20.36
CA ILE A 278 29.64 16.15 -18.94
C ILE A 278 30.89 16.32 -18.07
N ALA A 279 32.01 15.70 -18.47
CA ALA A 279 33.29 15.81 -17.78
C ALA A 279 33.76 17.27 -17.66
N CYS A 280 33.83 18.02 -18.76
CA CYS A 280 34.29 19.41 -18.74
C CYS A 280 33.39 20.32 -17.88
N ILE A 281 32.08 20.07 -17.88
CA ILE A 281 31.13 20.86 -17.07
C ILE A 281 31.35 20.60 -15.57
N LEU A 282 31.48 19.33 -15.17
CA LEU A 282 31.78 18.95 -13.79
C LEU A 282 33.17 19.44 -13.35
N GLU A 283 34.14 19.45 -14.26
CA GLU A 283 35.48 19.97 -13.97
C GLU A 283 35.46 21.46 -13.65
N SER A 284 34.58 22.21 -14.31
CA SER A 284 34.34 23.64 -14.06
C SER A 284 33.50 23.92 -12.81
N GLY A 285 33.03 22.88 -12.10
CA GLY A 285 32.19 23.02 -10.91
C GLY A 285 30.72 23.35 -11.18
N SER A 286 30.25 23.15 -12.41
CA SER A 286 28.84 23.35 -12.79
C SER A 286 28.12 22.00 -12.94
N ILE A 287 26.79 22.02 -12.94
CA ILE A 287 25.95 20.82 -13.09
C ILE A 287 25.62 20.63 -14.58
N PRO A 288 25.94 19.46 -15.18
CA PRO A 288 25.56 19.13 -16.55
C PRO A 288 24.08 18.79 -16.61
N VAL A 289 23.38 19.30 -17.61
CA VAL A 289 21.99 18.97 -17.91
C VAL A 289 21.89 18.54 -19.36
N ILE A 290 20.98 17.64 -19.67
CA ILE A 290 20.86 17.02 -20.99
C ILE A 290 19.51 17.33 -21.64
N GLN A 291 19.49 17.23 -22.96
CA GLN A 291 18.29 17.33 -23.78
C GLN A 291 18.37 16.25 -24.86
N VAL A 292 17.26 15.55 -25.08
CA VAL A 292 17.16 14.50 -26.10
C VAL A 292 16.59 15.13 -27.36
N LEU A 293 17.40 15.18 -28.42
CA LEU A 293 17.03 15.74 -29.72
C LEU A 293 16.83 14.62 -30.74
N ALA A 294 15.84 14.77 -31.62
CA ALA A 294 15.67 13.87 -32.74
C ALA A 294 16.84 14.03 -33.74
N SER A 295 17.46 12.92 -34.11
CA SER A 295 18.56 12.83 -35.08
C SER A 295 18.26 11.71 -36.08
N GLY A 296 17.38 11.98 -37.04
CA GLY A 296 16.90 10.97 -37.98
C GLY A 296 16.03 9.91 -37.28
N GLU A 297 16.41 8.64 -37.35
CA GLU A 297 15.74 7.52 -36.65
C GLU A 297 16.21 7.36 -35.19
N ASP A 298 17.34 7.98 -34.82
CA ASP A 298 17.96 7.91 -33.50
C ASP A 298 17.79 9.21 -32.71
N THR A 299 18.16 9.19 -31.44
CA THR A 299 18.27 10.39 -30.60
C THR A 299 19.72 10.78 -30.37
N ALA A 300 19.98 12.08 -30.29
CA ALA A 300 21.25 12.64 -29.87
C ALA A 300 21.07 13.35 -28.52
N ILE A 301 22.04 13.17 -27.62
CA ILE A 301 22.05 13.83 -26.31
C ILE A 301 22.88 15.11 -26.42
N SER A 302 22.22 16.25 -26.28
CA SER A 302 22.88 17.55 -26.15
C SER A 302 23.14 17.87 -24.69
N VAL A 303 24.38 18.23 -24.34
CA VAL A 303 24.79 18.57 -22.96
C VAL A 303 24.95 20.08 -22.83
N ARG A 304 24.39 20.65 -21.75
CA ARG A 304 24.49 22.08 -21.41
C ARG A 304 24.81 22.26 -19.94
N LYS A 305 25.26 23.46 -19.56
CA LYS A 305 25.39 23.84 -18.14
C LYS A 305 24.01 24.21 -17.58
N SER A 306 23.75 23.81 -16.35
CA SER A 306 22.56 24.23 -15.58
C SER A 306 22.38 25.74 -15.46
N THR A 307 23.44 26.55 -15.60
CA THR A 307 23.36 28.01 -15.59
C THR A 307 22.79 28.60 -16.88
N ASP A 308 22.80 27.82 -17.96
CA ASP A 308 22.50 28.27 -19.31
C ASP A 308 21.10 27.80 -19.79
N ALA A 309 20.38 27.06 -18.94
CA ALA A 309 19.08 26.48 -19.24
C ALA A 309 18.23 26.26 -17.98
N ILE A 310 16.91 26.40 -18.11
CA ILE A 310 15.99 25.80 -17.15
C ILE A 310 16.05 24.28 -17.29
N TYR A 311 15.93 23.55 -16.18
CA TYR A 311 15.94 22.09 -16.21
C TYR A 311 15.08 21.46 -15.12
N VAL A 312 14.68 20.21 -15.38
CA VAL A 312 14.01 19.34 -14.43
C VAL A 312 15.01 18.33 -13.88
N ALA A 313 15.07 18.14 -12.56
CA ALA A 313 15.81 17.02 -11.98
C ALA A 313 14.88 15.81 -11.88
N ILE A 314 15.23 14.71 -12.54
CA ILE A 314 14.49 13.45 -12.47
C ILE A 314 15.04 12.65 -11.29
N SER A 315 14.21 12.43 -10.28
CA SER A 315 14.45 11.42 -9.26
C SER A 315 13.75 10.12 -9.65
N HIS A 316 14.53 9.08 -9.94
CA HIS A 316 13.99 7.81 -10.43
C HIS A 316 14.50 6.65 -9.60
N VAL A 317 13.70 5.58 -9.50
CA VAL A 317 14.09 4.34 -8.81
C VAL A 317 14.93 3.46 -9.75
N TRP A 318 16.20 3.23 -9.42
CA TRP A 318 17.06 2.39 -10.27
C TRP A 318 16.51 0.96 -10.43
N SER A 319 15.92 0.35 -9.39
CA SER A 319 15.39 -1.02 -9.46
C SER A 319 14.20 -1.15 -10.42
N ASP A 320 13.67 -0.03 -10.91
CA ASP A 320 12.62 0.01 -11.94
C ASP A 320 13.20 -0.03 -13.36
N GLY A 321 14.52 -0.10 -13.52
CA GLY A 321 15.19 -0.34 -14.79
C GLY A 321 15.80 0.89 -15.46
N LEU A 322 15.87 2.04 -14.77
CA LEU A 322 16.42 3.31 -15.29
C LEU A 322 17.86 3.60 -14.84
N GLY A 323 18.50 2.68 -14.13
CA GLY A 323 19.93 2.71 -13.82
C GLY A 323 20.78 2.08 -14.92
N ASN A 324 22.10 2.26 -14.84
CA ASN A 324 23.07 1.53 -15.65
C ASN A 324 24.40 1.37 -14.88
N PRO A 325 24.77 0.16 -14.44
CA PRO A 325 25.98 -0.06 -13.65
C PRO A 325 27.26 -0.05 -14.49
N THR A 326 27.15 -0.23 -15.81
CA THR A 326 28.30 -0.43 -16.70
C THR A 326 28.73 0.86 -17.39
N ASN A 327 27.78 1.65 -17.87
CA ASN A 327 28.02 2.82 -18.72
C ASN A 327 27.08 3.97 -18.36
N ASN A 328 27.44 5.20 -18.74
CA ASN A 328 26.57 6.38 -18.61
C ASN A 328 25.61 6.51 -19.79
N THR A 329 24.80 5.48 -20.04
CA THR A 329 23.89 5.39 -21.19
C THR A 329 22.51 4.84 -20.80
N LEU A 330 21.49 5.19 -21.58
CA LEU A 330 20.13 4.65 -21.47
C LEU A 330 19.59 4.23 -22.84
N PRO A 331 18.67 3.24 -22.91
CA PRO A 331 17.96 2.94 -24.15
C PRO A 331 17.30 4.16 -24.77
N ASP A 332 17.43 4.34 -26.08
CA ASP A 332 16.80 5.43 -26.84
C ASP A 332 15.28 5.56 -26.54
N CYS A 333 14.56 4.45 -26.41
CA CYS A 333 13.15 4.46 -26.04
C CYS A 333 12.89 5.08 -24.66
N GLN A 334 13.76 4.85 -23.68
CA GLN A 334 13.64 5.43 -22.34
C GLN A 334 13.97 6.92 -22.37
N LEU A 335 14.98 7.31 -23.15
CA LEU A 335 15.36 8.72 -23.31
C LEU A 335 14.24 9.55 -23.90
N ARG A 336 13.57 9.05 -24.95
CA ARG A 336 12.38 9.70 -25.53
C ARG A 336 11.27 9.83 -24.49
N LYS A 337 10.96 8.73 -23.79
CA LYS A 337 9.92 8.71 -22.75
C LYS A 337 10.21 9.70 -21.60
N LEU A 338 11.45 9.79 -21.13
CA LEU A 338 11.85 10.74 -20.10
C LEU A 338 11.77 12.18 -20.61
N GLN A 339 12.16 12.44 -21.86
CA GLN A 339 12.02 13.76 -22.48
C GLN A 339 10.55 14.15 -22.60
N ASP A 340 9.65 13.21 -22.95
CA ASP A 340 8.20 13.44 -23.00
C ASP A 340 7.63 13.76 -21.63
N TYR A 341 8.03 13.04 -20.58
CA TYR A 341 7.63 13.33 -19.19
C TYR A 341 8.06 14.72 -18.75
N VAL A 342 9.31 15.09 -19.02
CA VAL A 342 9.84 16.42 -18.71
C VAL A 342 9.10 17.50 -19.50
N ASN A 343 8.83 17.26 -20.77
CA ASN A 343 8.10 18.18 -21.63
C ASN A 343 6.64 18.38 -21.16
N GLY A 344 5.98 17.33 -20.66
CA GLY A 344 4.63 17.38 -20.10
C GLY A 344 4.47 18.31 -18.90
N LEU A 345 5.56 18.73 -18.25
CA LEU A 345 5.55 19.73 -17.18
C LEU A 345 5.48 21.18 -17.69
N TYR A 346 5.61 21.42 -19.00
CA TYR A 346 5.71 22.75 -19.58
C TYR A 346 4.82 22.91 -20.83
N PRO A 347 4.38 24.15 -21.15
CA PRO A 347 3.72 24.42 -22.42
C PRO A 347 4.63 24.10 -23.62
N GLU A 348 4.04 23.68 -24.74
CA GLU A 348 4.77 23.28 -25.97
C GLU A 348 5.84 24.29 -26.43
N ARG A 349 5.57 25.60 -26.31
CA ARG A 349 6.50 26.68 -26.70
C ARG A 349 7.84 26.67 -25.95
N SER A 350 7.91 25.99 -24.81
CA SER A 350 9.12 25.88 -23.98
C SER A 350 9.89 24.58 -24.22
N GLN A 351 9.36 23.68 -25.05
CA GLN A 351 9.93 22.37 -25.31
C GLN A 351 10.94 22.41 -26.48
N PRO A 352 11.95 21.52 -26.49
CA PRO A 352 12.23 20.51 -25.46
C PRO A 352 12.95 21.12 -24.26
N VAL A 353 12.58 20.69 -23.05
CA VAL A 353 13.17 21.19 -21.80
C VAL A 353 14.34 20.30 -21.37
N CYS A 354 15.42 20.91 -20.87
CA CYS A 354 16.56 20.15 -20.37
C CYS A 354 16.18 19.39 -19.08
N PHE A 355 16.86 18.28 -18.82
CA PHE A 355 16.72 17.56 -17.57
C PHE A 355 18.04 17.00 -17.07
N TRP A 356 18.06 16.67 -15.78
CA TRP A 356 19.14 15.96 -15.12
C TRP A 356 18.63 14.59 -14.71
N ILE A 357 19.43 13.56 -14.99
CA ILE A 357 19.23 12.20 -14.48
C ILE A 357 20.61 11.63 -14.12
N ASP A 358 20.73 11.04 -12.94
CA ASP A 358 22.00 10.55 -12.40
C ASP A 358 22.66 9.48 -13.29
N THR A 359 21.89 8.58 -13.89
CA THR A 359 22.42 7.53 -14.80
C THR A 359 23.33 8.10 -15.90
N ILE A 360 23.03 9.29 -16.41
CA ILE A 360 23.82 9.94 -17.47
C ILE A 360 24.73 11.03 -16.89
N CYS A 361 24.19 11.88 -16.02
CA CYS A 361 24.87 13.10 -15.55
C CYS A 361 25.88 12.86 -14.41
N VAL A 362 25.95 11.63 -13.87
CA VAL A 362 26.94 11.23 -12.84
C VAL A 362 27.90 10.22 -13.46
N PRO A 363 29.10 10.66 -13.92
CA PRO A 363 30.07 9.77 -14.53
C PRO A 363 30.50 8.63 -13.61
N ARG A 364 30.86 7.49 -14.21
CA ARG A 364 31.40 6.34 -13.46
C ARG A 364 32.85 6.54 -13.01
N GLU A 365 33.62 7.39 -13.70
CA GLU A 365 35.00 7.71 -13.33
C GLU A 365 35.04 8.32 -11.91
N MET A 366 35.85 7.75 -11.02
CA MET A 366 35.82 8.03 -9.59
C MET A 366 35.91 9.53 -9.23
N ASN A 367 36.79 10.29 -9.89
CA ASN A 367 36.99 11.71 -9.59
C ASN A 367 35.79 12.56 -10.02
N LEU A 368 35.27 12.32 -11.23
CA LEU A 368 34.10 13.00 -11.76
C LEU A 368 32.83 12.59 -11.00
N ARG A 369 32.69 11.31 -10.65
CA ARG A 369 31.61 10.79 -9.80
C ARG A 369 31.57 11.52 -8.47
N LYS A 370 32.72 11.66 -7.80
CA LYS A 370 32.83 12.36 -6.53
C LYS A 370 32.39 13.82 -6.65
N ARG A 371 32.80 14.52 -7.71
CA ARG A 371 32.37 15.90 -7.99
C ARG A 371 30.86 15.99 -8.24
N ALA A 372 30.30 15.11 -9.06
CA ALA A 372 28.88 15.08 -9.34
C ALA A 372 28.05 14.81 -8.06
N ILE A 373 28.49 13.88 -7.20
CA ILE A 373 27.85 13.61 -5.90
C ILE A 373 27.95 14.84 -4.97
N GLN A 374 29.08 15.55 -4.96
CA GLN A 374 29.22 16.78 -4.17
C GLN A 374 28.24 17.88 -4.61
N LEU A 375 27.87 17.91 -5.90
CA LEU A 375 26.92 18.86 -6.46
C LEU A 375 25.46 18.41 -6.36
N MET A 376 25.17 17.19 -5.87
CA MET A 376 23.84 16.59 -5.92
C MET A 376 22.76 17.43 -5.21
N ALA A 377 23.08 18.01 -4.04
CA ALA A 377 22.16 18.90 -3.35
C ALA A 377 21.86 20.18 -4.16
N ASP A 378 22.88 20.71 -4.85
CA ASP A 378 22.72 21.89 -5.71
C ASP A 378 21.97 21.57 -6.99
N THR A 379 22.07 20.34 -7.50
CA THR A 379 21.24 19.85 -8.62
C THR A 379 19.76 19.96 -8.32
N TYR A 380 19.30 19.49 -7.16
CA TYR A 380 17.87 19.58 -6.83
C TYR A 380 17.45 21.01 -6.50
N ARG A 381 18.27 21.75 -5.74
CA ARG A 381 18.02 23.16 -5.39
C ARG A 381 17.97 24.09 -6.61
N GLY A 382 18.82 23.85 -7.59
CA GLY A 382 18.92 24.65 -8.82
C GLY A 382 17.83 24.34 -9.84
N SER A 383 17.26 23.12 -9.80
CA SER A 383 16.23 22.68 -10.75
C SER A 383 14.99 23.58 -10.69
N ASP A 384 14.30 23.72 -11.83
CA ASP A 384 13.00 24.38 -11.84
C ASP A 384 11.93 23.49 -11.22
N LYS A 385 12.00 22.18 -11.49
CA LYS A 385 11.11 21.14 -10.95
C LYS A 385 11.90 19.89 -10.63
N VAL A 386 11.41 19.13 -9.65
CA VAL A 386 11.85 17.75 -9.41
C VAL A 386 10.71 16.83 -9.84
N LEU A 387 11.02 15.86 -10.69
CA LEU A 387 10.08 14.86 -11.18
C LEU A 387 10.43 13.48 -10.61
N VAL A 388 9.53 12.92 -9.82
CA VAL A 388 9.64 11.57 -9.26
C VAL A 388 9.07 10.57 -10.25
N VAL A 389 9.87 9.57 -10.61
CA VAL A 389 9.50 8.46 -11.49
C VAL A 389 9.63 7.14 -10.72
N ASP A 390 8.48 6.58 -10.35
CA ASP A 390 8.32 5.32 -9.63
C ASP A 390 7.29 4.45 -10.35
N SER A 391 7.61 3.18 -10.58
CA SER A 391 6.77 2.25 -11.33
C SER A 391 5.41 1.98 -10.68
N TRP A 392 5.33 1.98 -9.35
CA TRP A 392 4.07 1.78 -8.63
C TRP A 392 3.19 3.02 -8.74
N LEU A 393 3.76 4.23 -8.53
CA LEU A 393 3.02 5.48 -8.70
C LEU A 393 2.50 5.66 -10.13
N ARG A 394 3.29 5.26 -11.14
CA ARG A 394 2.88 5.36 -12.54
C ARG A 394 1.60 4.60 -12.85
N GLN A 395 1.51 3.37 -12.34
CA GLN A 395 0.43 2.46 -12.69
C GLN A 395 -0.77 2.52 -11.72
N THR A 396 -0.53 2.76 -10.43
CA THR A 396 -1.62 2.93 -9.46
C THR A 396 -2.27 4.30 -9.57
N GLY A 397 -1.51 5.32 -9.98
CA GLY A 397 -1.98 6.69 -10.03
C GLY A 397 -2.37 7.21 -8.65
N PHE A 398 -3.23 8.23 -8.64
CA PHE A 398 -3.80 8.81 -7.44
C PHE A 398 -5.32 8.71 -7.47
N THR A 399 -5.91 8.54 -6.30
CA THR A 399 -7.35 8.34 -6.08
C THR A 399 -8.12 9.66 -6.01
N GLY A 400 -7.43 10.78 -5.79
CA GLY A 400 -8.03 12.09 -5.50
C GLY A 400 -8.42 12.26 -4.03
N HIS A 401 -8.27 11.22 -3.20
CA HIS A 401 -8.49 11.30 -1.76
C HIS A 401 -7.16 11.58 -1.04
N PRO A 402 -6.96 12.76 -0.42
CA PRO A 402 -5.66 13.19 0.11
C PRO A 402 -4.96 12.17 1.02
N SER A 403 -5.70 11.55 1.95
CA SER A 403 -5.11 10.57 2.87
C SER A 403 -4.68 9.26 2.19
N LEU A 404 -5.37 8.86 1.12
CA LEU A 404 -5.02 7.65 0.37
C LEU A 404 -3.82 7.95 -0.55
N ASP A 405 -3.84 9.10 -1.20
CA ASP A 405 -2.75 9.52 -2.09
C ASP A 405 -1.45 9.71 -1.32
N LEU A 406 -1.49 10.30 -0.12
CA LEU A 406 -0.34 10.38 0.77
C LEU A 406 0.12 9.01 1.27
N LEU A 407 -0.80 8.06 1.50
CA LEU A 407 -0.44 6.69 1.85
C LEU A 407 0.29 5.99 0.68
N ILE A 408 -0.18 6.19 -0.55
CA ILE A 408 0.47 5.70 -1.77
C ILE A 408 1.88 6.30 -1.90
N VAL A 409 2.05 7.62 -1.74
CA VAL A 409 3.40 8.23 -1.75
C VAL A 409 4.27 7.68 -0.63
N LYS A 410 3.73 7.52 0.59
CA LYS A 410 4.48 7.01 1.74
C LYS A 410 4.95 5.56 1.55
N ALA A 411 4.18 4.75 0.84
CA ALA A 411 4.44 3.32 0.67
C ALA A 411 5.25 2.99 -0.61
N CYS A 412 5.47 3.96 -1.51
CA CYS A 412 6.17 3.70 -2.77
C CYS A 412 7.66 3.44 -2.58
N THR A 413 8.26 2.76 -3.56
CA THR A 413 9.67 2.35 -3.52
C THR A 413 10.61 3.55 -3.49
N TRP A 414 10.23 4.66 -4.13
CA TRP A 414 10.95 5.92 -4.01
C TRP A 414 11.12 6.37 -2.55
N GLY A 415 10.11 6.16 -1.70
CA GLY A 415 10.15 6.51 -0.27
C GLY A 415 11.21 5.77 0.56
N ASP A 416 11.75 4.66 0.05
CA ASP A 416 12.69 3.79 0.78
C ASP A 416 14.16 4.09 0.50
N ARG A 417 14.44 5.08 -0.36
CA ARG A 417 15.80 5.42 -0.79
C ARG A 417 16.42 6.48 0.09
N LEU A 418 17.75 6.43 0.20
CA LEU A 418 18.52 7.35 1.06
C LEU A 418 18.42 8.82 0.61
N TRP A 419 18.34 9.04 -0.71
CA TRP A 419 18.42 10.37 -1.32
C TRP A 419 17.07 11.07 -1.46
N THR A 420 15.97 10.36 -1.20
CA THR A 420 14.59 10.83 -1.28
C THR A 420 14.34 12.11 -0.49
N LEU A 421 14.97 12.23 0.69
CA LEU A 421 14.84 13.42 1.52
C LEU A 421 15.48 14.66 0.87
N GLN A 422 16.63 14.50 0.22
CA GLN A 422 17.27 15.60 -0.49
C GLN A 422 16.48 15.97 -1.74
N GLU A 423 16.00 14.97 -2.45
CA GLU A 423 15.18 15.13 -3.66
C GLU A 423 13.88 15.89 -3.39
N SER A 424 13.20 15.60 -2.27
CA SER A 424 11.94 16.25 -1.89
C SER A 424 12.14 17.62 -1.25
N ILE A 425 12.99 17.75 -0.23
CA ILE A 425 13.12 18.99 0.56
C ILE A 425 13.85 20.09 -0.21
N LEU A 426 14.76 19.74 -1.13
CA LEU A 426 15.50 20.73 -1.90
C LEU A 426 14.77 21.17 -3.16
N ALA A 427 13.68 20.49 -3.55
CA ALA A 427 12.79 20.98 -4.58
C ALA A 427 12.28 22.39 -4.19
N LYS A 428 12.18 23.28 -5.18
CA LYS A 428 11.53 24.58 -4.95
C LYS A 428 10.10 24.34 -4.46
N ARG A 429 9.60 25.26 -3.64
CA ARG A 429 8.26 25.18 -3.06
C ARG A 429 7.21 24.89 -4.15
N ASP A 430 6.39 23.87 -3.93
CA ASP A 430 5.33 23.43 -4.83
C ASP A 430 5.82 22.99 -6.24
N GLN A 431 7.09 22.59 -6.37
CA GLN A 431 7.70 22.12 -7.63
C GLN A 431 8.15 20.65 -7.61
N LEU A 432 7.77 19.88 -6.58
CA LEU A 432 7.86 18.43 -6.59
C LEU A 432 6.67 17.85 -7.35
N HIS A 433 6.93 17.00 -8.33
CA HIS A 433 5.92 16.37 -9.16
C HIS A 433 6.13 14.85 -9.18
N PHE A 434 5.05 14.10 -9.23
CA PHE A 434 5.04 12.64 -9.35
C PHE A 434 4.49 12.26 -10.73
N GLN A 435 5.24 11.47 -11.49
CA GLN A 435 4.76 10.99 -12.79
C GLN A 435 3.74 9.87 -12.59
N THR A 436 2.51 10.04 -13.09
CA THR A 436 1.53 8.97 -13.30
C THR A 436 1.41 8.62 -14.79
N ASP A 437 0.67 7.57 -15.16
CA ASP A 437 0.36 7.31 -16.57
C ASP A 437 -0.57 8.38 -17.18
N ASP A 438 -1.39 9.06 -16.37
CA ASP A 438 -2.24 10.19 -16.80
C ASP A 438 -1.47 11.52 -16.94
N GLY A 439 -0.25 11.60 -16.39
CA GLY A 439 0.60 12.78 -16.46
C GLY A 439 1.26 13.13 -15.12
N PRO A 440 2.00 14.25 -15.06
CA PRO A 440 2.62 14.68 -13.82
C PRO A 440 1.60 15.31 -12.85
N VAL A 441 1.59 14.85 -11.60
CA VAL A 441 0.78 15.41 -10.51
C VAL A 441 1.68 16.18 -9.55
N ALA A 442 1.34 17.43 -9.24
CA ALA A 442 2.13 18.25 -8.32
C ALA A 442 1.83 17.86 -6.87
N GLU A 443 2.87 17.86 -6.01
CA GLU A 443 2.74 17.57 -4.58
C GLU A 443 1.66 18.41 -3.89
N ARG A 444 1.57 19.71 -4.26
CA ARG A 444 0.54 20.62 -3.74
C ARG A 444 -0.90 20.17 -3.99
N ASP A 445 -1.13 19.37 -5.02
CA ASP A 445 -2.46 18.89 -5.38
C ASP A 445 -2.87 17.69 -4.52
N LEU A 446 -1.90 16.98 -3.92
CA LEU A 446 -2.15 15.88 -2.97
C LEU A 446 -2.69 16.37 -1.62
N TYR A 447 -2.48 17.66 -1.28
CA TYR A 447 -2.95 18.25 -0.03
C TYR A 447 -4.27 18.99 -0.16
N LYS A 448 -4.81 19.16 -1.37
CA LYS A 448 -6.07 19.83 -1.57
C LYS A 448 -7.18 18.92 -1.05
N THR A 449 -7.65 19.19 0.16
CA THR A 449 -8.99 18.77 0.55
C THR A 449 -9.93 19.53 -0.38
N GLU A 450 -10.64 18.82 -1.26
CA GLU A 450 -11.91 19.36 -1.72
C GLU A 450 -12.68 19.70 -0.44
N ASP A 451 -12.97 20.98 -0.24
CA ASP A 451 -13.96 21.40 0.75
C ASP A 451 -15.24 20.65 0.37
N MET A 452 -15.49 19.51 1.03
CA MET A 452 -16.78 18.83 0.98
C MET A 452 -17.79 19.82 1.53
N ARG A 453 -18.39 20.60 0.61
CA ARG A 453 -19.49 21.51 0.89
C ARG A 453 -20.79 20.76 1.08
#